data_AF-A0A9E1MZ42-F1
#
_entry.id   AF-A0A9E1MZ42-F1
#
_cell.length_a   1.000
_cell.length_b   1.000
_cell.length_c   1.000
_cell.angle_alpha   90.00
_cell.angle_beta   90.00
_cell.angle_gamma   90.00
#
_symmetry.space_group_name_H-M   'P 1'
#
loop_
_entity.id
_entity.type
_entity.pdbx_description
1 polymer ?
#
loop_
_entity_poly.entity_id
_entity_poly.type
_entity_poly.pdbx_seq_one_letter_code
_entity_poly.pdbx_strand_id
1 'polypeptide(L)'
;MNSRFLPLLIALLAACGGATAEDHLKKAEDQLSSGAFDKAAAAAADGLATNPGKETIKWRLEFAQLEAQARGGDATAASATLERLAGADGTKIKGSHYVSTADQLKGAGQAAAAIELLDKGVKRFPDDADIAKAIDQAKSSGEADELEALKSLGYLGE
;
A
#
# COMPACT_ATOMS: atom_id res chain seq x y z
N MET A 1 62.94 -20.11 -20.29
CA MET A 1 62.87 -20.24 -18.83
C MET A 1 62.29 -18.95 -18.28
N ASN A 2 61.00 -18.95 -17.93
CA ASN A 2 60.46 -19.14 -16.55
C ASN A 2 60.66 -17.84 -15.75
N SER A 3 59.68 -17.15 -15.16
CA SER A 3 58.26 -17.39 -14.87
C SER A 3 57.65 -16.00 -14.67
N ARG A 4 56.61 -15.58 -15.40
CA ARG A 4 55.21 -15.58 -14.93
C ARG A 4 55.06 -15.48 -13.40
N PHE A 5 55.15 -14.27 -12.86
CA PHE A 5 54.55 -13.91 -11.56
C PHE A 5 53.36 -12.98 -11.82
N LEU A 6 52.20 -13.61 -11.97
CA LEU A 6 50.89 -12.98 -11.94
C LEU A 6 50.44 -13.02 -10.47
N PRO A 7 50.50 -11.93 -9.69
CA PRO A 7 49.83 -11.91 -8.40
C PRO A 7 48.33 -11.91 -8.68
N LEU A 8 47.78 -13.10 -8.43
CA LEU A 8 46.39 -13.45 -8.28
C LEU A 8 45.61 -12.29 -7.61
N LEU A 9 44.87 -11.54 -8.43
CA LEU A 9 43.84 -10.62 -7.99
C LEU A 9 42.73 -11.50 -7.39
N ILE A 10 42.87 -11.84 -6.11
CA ILE A 10 41.79 -12.42 -5.32
C ILE A 10 40.77 -11.30 -5.16
N ALA A 11 39.85 -11.22 -6.13
CA ALA A 11 38.57 -10.57 -5.95
C ALA A 11 37.88 -11.31 -4.80
N LEU A 12 38.04 -10.77 -3.58
CA LEU A 12 37.03 -10.91 -2.54
C LEU A 12 35.76 -10.27 -3.11
N LEU A 13 35.01 -11.07 -3.87
CA LEU A 13 33.58 -10.91 -4.02
C LEU A 13 33.04 -10.87 -2.60
N ALA A 14 32.79 -9.65 -2.12
CA ALA A 14 31.87 -9.44 -1.04
C ALA A 14 30.56 -10.11 -1.47
N ALA A 15 30.35 -11.33 -0.99
CA ALA A 15 29.02 -11.86 -0.79
C ALA A 15 28.37 -10.97 0.30
N CYS A 16 28.05 -9.73 -0.06
CA CYS A 16 26.96 -9.01 0.56
C CYS A 16 25.70 -9.79 0.19
N GLY A 17 25.44 -10.88 0.92
CA GLY A 17 24.13 -11.51 0.97
C GLY A 17 23.16 -10.52 1.59
N GLY A 18 22.73 -9.54 0.78
CA GLY A 18 21.68 -8.61 1.16
C GLY A 18 20.39 -9.39 1.44
N ALA A 19 19.55 -8.83 2.30
CA ALA A 19 18.23 -9.40 2.57
C ALA A 19 17.46 -9.57 1.25
N THR A 20 16.83 -10.73 1.09
CA THR A 20 16.02 -11.05 -0.08
C THR A 20 14.67 -10.35 -0.01
N ALA A 21 13.94 -10.30 -1.14
CA ALA A 21 12.57 -9.81 -1.15
C ALA A 21 11.68 -10.57 -0.15
N GLU A 22 11.88 -11.88 -0.01
CA GLU A 22 11.17 -12.71 0.97
C GLU A 22 11.51 -12.33 2.43
N ASP A 23 12.76 -12.00 2.74
CA ASP A 23 13.17 -11.53 4.06
C ASP A 23 12.51 -10.18 4.40
N HIS A 24 12.48 -9.27 3.43
CA HIS A 24 11.81 -7.98 3.55
C HIS A 24 10.30 -8.12 3.73
N LEU A 25 9.66 -9.03 2.98
CA LEU A 25 8.25 -9.32 3.11
C LEU A 25 7.92 -9.85 4.51
N LYS A 26 8.69 -10.84 4.99
CA LYS A 26 8.51 -11.36 6.34
C LYS A 26 8.65 -10.24 7.39
N LYS A 27 9.65 -9.38 7.24
CA LYS A 27 9.87 -8.24 8.14
C LYS A 27 8.69 -7.26 8.11
N ALA A 28 8.15 -6.95 6.94
CA ALA A 28 6.97 -6.09 6.81
C ALA A 28 5.74 -6.70 7.50
N GLU A 29 5.50 -8.00 7.33
CA GLU A 29 4.40 -8.73 7.98
C GLU A 29 4.55 -8.76 9.52
N ASP A 30 5.76 -9.03 10.02
CA ASP A 30 6.06 -8.99 11.45
C ASP A 30 5.85 -7.56 12.03
N GLN A 31 6.16 -6.52 11.25
CA GLN A 31 5.97 -5.12 11.66
C GLN A 31 4.51 -4.66 11.58
N LEU A 32 3.75 -5.11 10.59
CA LEU A 32 2.30 -4.91 10.50
C LEU A 32 1.59 -5.51 11.72
N SER A 33 1.93 -6.75 12.06
CA SER A 33 1.32 -7.45 13.21
C SER A 33 1.64 -6.81 14.56
N SER A 34 2.78 -6.11 14.68
CA SER A 34 3.17 -5.36 15.88
C SER A 34 2.71 -3.90 15.89
N GLY A 35 2.01 -3.45 14.85
CA GLY A 35 1.55 -2.06 14.74
C GLY A 35 2.66 -1.04 14.40
N ALA A 36 3.84 -1.52 14.01
CA ALA A 36 4.96 -0.68 13.61
C ALA A 36 4.82 -0.25 12.14
N PHE A 37 3.75 0.49 11.82
CA PHE A 37 3.33 0.78 10.44
C PHE A 37 4.40 1.49 9.60
N ASP A 38 5.07 2.52 10.12
CA ASP A 38 6.16 3.20 9.39
C ASP A 38 7.30 2.24 9.03
N LYS A 39 7.64 1.33 9.97
CA LYS A 39 8.69 0.34 9.75
C LYS A 39 8.24 -0.69 8.72
N ALA A 40 6.99 -1.15 8.80
CA ALA A 40 6.42 -2.09 7.84
C ALA A 40 6.42 -1.54 6.42
N ALA A 41 6.00 -0.28 6.24
CA ALA A 41 6.02 0.40 4.96
C ALA A 41 7.45 0.50 4.40
N ALA A 42 8.43 0.86 5.24
CA ALA A 42 9.83 0.91 4.85
C ALA A 42 10.38 -0.47 4.46
N ALA A 43 10.09 -1.52 5.24
CA ALA A 43 10.55 -2.88 4.94
C ALA A 43 9.95 -3.41 3.63
N ALA A 44 8.67 -3.12 3.37
CA ALA A 44 8.02 -3.49 2.11
C ALA A 44 8.64 -2.74 0.91
N ALA A 45 8.89 -1.43 1.04
CA ALA A 45 9.53 -0.62 0.01
C ALA A 45 10.96 -1.11 -0.29
N ASP A 46 11.76 -1.42 0.73
CA ASP A 46 13.08 -2.03 0.56
C ASP A 46 12.99 -3.36 -0.22
N GLY A 47 12.00 -4.20 0.11
CA GLY A 47 11.75 -5.45 -0.58
C GLY A 47 11.42 -5.27 -2.06
N LEU A 48 10.58 -4.28 -2.41
CA LEU A 48 10.25 -3.95 -3.80
C LEU A 48 11.48 -3.48 -4.57
N ALA A 49 12.39 -2.75 -3.92
CA ALA A 49 13.64 -2.27 -4.52
C ALA A 49 14.64 -3.41 -4.84
N THR A 50 14.49 -4.60 -4.23
CA THR A 50 15.33 -5.77 -4.53
C THR A 50 15.00 -6.45 -5.88
N ASN A 51 14.01 -5.96 -6.61
CA ASN A 51 13.45 -6.58 -7.82
C ASN A 51 12.99 -8.03 -7.54
N PRO A 52 11.87 -8.20 -6.79
CA PRO A 52 11.32 -9.51 -6.45
C PRO A 52 10.96 -10.27 -7.72
N GLY A 53 11.87 -11.10 -8.22
CA GLY A 53 11.72 -11.82 -9.51
C GLY A 53 10.50 -12.75 -9.56
N LYS A 54 9.81 -12.95 -8.43
CA LYS A 54 8.51 -13.61 -8.34
C LYS A 54 7.40 -12.58 -8.19
N GLU A 55 6.49 -12.55 -9.16
CA GLU A 55 5.32 -11.66 -9.16
C GLU A 55 4.46 -11.80 -7.89
N THR A 56 4.36 -13.01 -7.32
CA THR A 56 3.63 -13.23 -6.06
C THR A 56 4.26 -12.52 -4.87
N ILE A 57 5.60 -12.48 -4.78
CA ILE A 57 6.31 -11.76 -3.72
C ILE A 57 6.17 -10.26 -3.91
N LYS A 58 6.29 -9.78 -5.15
CA LYS A 58 6.03 -8.39 -5.50
C LYS A 58 4.65 -7.95 -5.01
N TRP A 59 3.58 -8.66 -5.38
CA TRP A 59 2.23 -8.29 -4.94
C TRP A 59 2.04 -8.29 -3.43
N ARG A 60 2.63 -9.26 -2.72
CA ARG A 60 2.54 -9.29 -1.26
C ARG A 60 3.24 -8.08 -0.62
N LEU A 61 4.39 -7.67 -1.15
CA LEU A 61 5.08 -6.45 -0.72
C LEU A 61 4.26 -5.20 -1.01
N GLU A 62 3.66 -5.10 -2.20
CA GLU A 62 2.80 -3.97 -2.59
C GLU A 62 1.61 -3.81 -1.63
N PHE A 63 0.92 -4.91 -1.30
CA PHE A 63 -0.20 -4.88 -0.36
C PHE A 63 0.25 -4.63 1.08
N ALA A 64 1.40 -5.17 1.50
CA ALA A 64 1.97 -4.88 2.82
C ALA A 64 2.31 -3.38 2.95
N GLN A 65 2.85 -2.76 1.89
CA GLN A 65 3.12 -1.33 1.87
C GLN A 65 1.82 -0.51 1.95
N LEU A 66 0.81 -0.85 1.14
CA LEU A 66 -0.49 -0.18 1.13
C LEU A 66 -1.16 -0.25 2.51
N GLU A 67 -1.23 -1.45 3.09
CA GLU A 67 -1.84 -1.65 4.41
C GLU A 67 -1.09 -0.87 5.49
N ALA A 68 0.25 -0.89 5.47
CA ALA A 68 1.06 -0.15 6.42
C ALA A 68 0.82 1.37 6.32
N GLN A 69 0.79 1.92 5.10
CA GLN A 69 0.49 3.33 4.87
C GLN A 69 -0.91 3.71 5.37
N ALA A 70 -1.91 2.91 5.05
CA ALA A 70 -3.29 3.18 5.43
C ALA A 70 -3.50 3.10 6.95
N ARG A 71 -3.03 2.01 7.59
CA ARG A 71 -3.14 1.83 9.04
C ARG A 71 -2.23 2.77 9.84
N GLY A 72 -1.15 3.25 9.23
CA GLY A 72 -0.29 4.31 9.76
C GLY A 72 -0.84 5.72 9.62
N GLY A 73 -1.95 5.90 8.89
CA GLY A 73 -2.58 7.21 8.67
C GLY A 73 -1.93 8.06 7.58
N ASP A 74 -1.02 7.51 6.77
CA ASP A 74 -0.48 8.19 5.60
C ASP A 74 -1.44 8.08 4.42
N ALA A 75 -2.51 8.88 4.47
CA ALA A 75 -3.58 8.86 3.47
C ALA A 75 -3.09 9.20 2.05
N THR A 76 -2.12 10.11 1.95
CA THR A 76 -1.54 10.50 0.66
C THR A 76 -0.80 9.34 0.04
N ALA A 77 0.09 8.67 0.79
CA ALA A 77 0.85 7.56 0.27
C ALA A 77 -0.04 6.33 0.01
N ALA A 78 -0.98 6.02 0.90
CA ALA A 78 -1.93 4.92 0.70
C ALA A 78 -2.76 5.10 -0.58
N SER A 79 -3.32 6.30 -0.78
CA SER A 79 -4.09 6.61 -2.00
C SER A 79 -3.22 6.52 -3.26
N ALA A 80 -2.00 7.08 -3.22
CA ALA A 80 -1.09 7.01 -4.36
C ALA A 80 -0.67 5.58 -4.71
N THR A 81 -0.41 4.74 -3.69
CA THR A 81 -0.10 3.32 -3.87
C THR A 81 -1.27 2.58 -4.49
N LEU A 82 -2.48 2.73 -3.96
CA LEU A 82 -3.66 2.04 -4.49
C LEU A 82 -3.98 2.45 -5.94
N GLU A 83 -3.95 3.75 -6.25
CA GLU A 83 -4.17 4.24 -7.62
C GLU A 83 -3.11 3.72 -8.60
N ARG A 84 -1.83 3.67 -8.18
CA ARG A 84 -0.76 3.08 -8.99
C ARG A 84 -1.02 1.60 -9.25
N LEU A 85 -1.39 0.82 -8.23
CA LEU A 85 -1.70 -0.61 -8.39
C LEU A 85 -2.91 -0.81 -9.32
N ALA A 86 -3.93 0.04 -9.18
CA ALA A 86 -5.12 0.01 -10.03
C ALA A 86 -4.82 0.42 -11.48
N GLY A 87 -3.77 1.21 -11.72
CA GLY A 87 -3.30 1.61 -13.04
C GLY A 87 -2.38 0.60 -13.72
N ALA A 88 -1.44 0.00 -12.98
CA ALA A 88 -0.41 -0.90 -13.52
C ALA A 88 -0.97 -2.28 -13.89
N ASP A 89 -1.88 -2.82 -13.07
CA ASP A 89 -2.46 -4.16 -13.23
C ASP A 89 -3.90 -4.16 -12.70
N GLY A 90 -4.74 -3.30 -13.30
CA GLY A 90 -6.09 -3.00 -12.82
C GLY A 90 -7.06 -4.19 -12.70
N THR A 91 -6.72 -5.36 -13.24
CA THR A 91 -7.53 -6.58 -13.10
C THR A 91 -7.45 -7.21 -11.70
N LYS A 92 -6.40 -6.91 -10.92
CA LYS A 92 -6.20 -7.43 -9.56
C LYS A 92 -6.83 -6.54 -8.50
N ILE A 93 -6.91 -5.23 -8.78
CA ILE A 93 -7.59 -4.27 -7.92
C ILE A 93 -9.09 -4.30 -8.22
N LYS A 94 -9.88 -4.13 -7.16
CA LYS A 94 -11.35 -4.21 -7.13
C LYS A 94 -11.86 -3.14 -6.18
N GLY A 95 -13.15 -2.80 -6.26
CA GLY A 95 -13.75 -1.83 -5.34
C GLY A 95 -13.56 -2.19 -3.86
N SER A 96 -13.58 -3.49 -3.53
CA SER A 96 -13.29 -3.98 -2.17
C SER A 96 -11.93 -3.51 -1.61
N HIS A 97 -10.93 -3.26 -2.46
CA HIS A 97 -9.64 -2.74 -2.01
C HIS A 97 -9.75 -1.26 -1.59
N TYR A 98 -10.52 -0.45 -2.33
CA TYR A 98 -10.80 0.93 -1.96
C TYR A 98 -11.57 1.00 -0.65
N VAL A 99 -12.58 0.15 -0.48
CA VAL A 99 -13.34 0.02 0.78
C VAL A 99 -12.42 -0.36 1.92
N SER A 100 -11.62 -1.44 1.78
CA SER A 100 -10.74 -1.89 2.86
C SER A 100 -9.67 -0.85 3.23
N THR A 101 -9.11 -0.13 2.25
CA THR A 101 -8.11 0.91 2.51
C THR A 101 -8.77 2.14 3.15
N ALA A 102 -9.98 2.52 2.74
CA ALA A 102 -10.74 3.59 3.39
C ALA A 102 -11.06 3.24 4.86
N ASP A 103 -11.47 2.00 5.15
CA ASP A 103 -11.71 1.54 6.52
C ASP A 103 -10.45 1.60 7.38
N GLN A 104 -9.30 1.22 6.83
CA GLN A 104 -8.00 1.32 7.50
C GLN A 104 -7.62 2.79 7.80
N LEU A 105 -7.81 3.68 6.82
CA LEU A 105 -7.58 5.12 6.98
C LEU A 105 -8.49 5.73 8.04
N LYS A 106 -9.78 5.39 8.02
CA LYS A 106 -10.73 5.80 9.05
C LYS A 106 -10.29 5.31 10.43
N GLY A 107 -9.87 4.05 10.54
CA GLY A 107 -9.32 3.49 11.78
C GLY A 107 -8.05 4.18 12.29
N ALA A 108 -7.30 4.82 11.39
CA ALA A 108 -6.13 5.65 11.70
C ALA A 108 -6.47 7.14 11.93
N GLY A 109 -7.76 7.49 12.02
CA GLY A 109 -8.23 8.87 12.23
C GLY A 109 -8.24 9.74 10.97
N GLN A 110 -8.09 9.15 9.78
CA GLN A 110 -8.10 9.85 8.50
C GLN A 110 -9.49 9.78 7.83
N ALA A 111 -10.55 10.14 8.56
CA ALA A 111 -11.94 9.94 8.14
C ALA A 111 -12.28 10.71 6.84
N ALA A 112 -11.91 11.98 6.73
CA ALA A 112 -12.13 12.77 5.51
C ALA A 112 -11.42 12.14 4.29
N ALA A 113 -10.15 11.73 4.46
CA ALA A 113 -9.39 11.11 3.38
C ALA A 113 -9.91 9.71 3.00
N ALA A 114 -10.52 8.98 3.94
CA ALA A 114 -11.22 7.74 3.64
C ALA A 114 -12.40 7.98 2.67
N ILE A 115 -13.18 9.06 2.86
CA ILE A 115 -14.26 9.45 1.94
C ILE A 115 -13.71 9.83 0.56
N GLU A 116 -12.63 10.62 0.52
CA GLU A 116 -11.97 10.95 -0.75
C GLU A 116 -11.49 9.71 -1.50
N LEU A 117 -11.00 8.69 -0.77
CA LEU A 117 -10.57 7.43 -1.36
C LEU A 117 -11.76 6.63 -1.89
N LEU A 118 -12.88 6.58 -1.16
CA LEU A 118 -14.12 5.95 -1.64
C LEU A 118 -14.64 6.63 -2.90
N ASP A 119 -14.56 7.96 -3.00
CA ASP A 119 -14.94 8.72 -4.21
C ASP A 119 -14.06 8.38 -5.42
N LYS A 120 -12.74 8.23 -5.23
CA LYS A 120 -11.85 7.68 -6.28
C LYS A 120 -12.28 6.27 -6.67
N GLY A 121 -12.67 5.47 -5.68
CA GLY A 121 -13.26 4.14 -5.88
C GLY A 121 -14.50 4.17 -6.77
N VAL A 122 -15.47 5.05 -6.49
CA VAL A 122 -16.69 5.23 -7.29
C VAL A 122 -16.34 5.60 -8.73
N LYS A 123 -15.40 6.53 -8.94
CA LYS A 123 -14.97 6.94 -10.29
C LYS A 123 -14.35 5.79 -11.09
N ARG A 124 -13.69 4.85 -10.41
CA ARG A 124 -13.00 3.72 -11.05
C ARG A 124 -13.88 2.49 -11.21
N PHE A 125 -14.79 2.26 -10.27
CA PHE A 125 -15.73 1.14 -10.25
C PHE A 125 -17.16 1.66 -10.00
N PRO A 126 -17.78 2.33 -11.00
CA PRO A 126 -19.06 3.03 -10.80
C PRO A 126 -20.23 2.11 -10.43
N ASP A 127 -20.15 0.84 -10.79
CA ASP A 127 -21.19 -0.16 -10.53
C ASP A 127 -20.87 -1.07 -9.31
N ASP A 128 -19.82 -0.75 -8.54
CA ASP A 128 -19.41 -1.56 -7.39
C ASP A 128 -20.30 -1.27 -6.16
N ALA A 129 -21.13 -2.26 -5.82
CA ALA A 129 -22.10 -2.15 -4.74
C ALA A 129 -21.47 -1.98 -3.34
N ASP A 130 -20.24 -2.47 -3.14
CA ASP A 130 -19.58 -2.37 -1.84
C ASP A 130 -19.10 -0.93 -1.60
N ILE A 131 -18.60 -0.25 -2.65
CA ILE A 131 -18.22 1.16 -2.56
C ILE A 131 -19.46 2.03 -2.33
N ALA A 132 -20.54 1.80 -3.08
CA ALA A 132 -21.79 2.52 -2.91
C ALA A 132 -22.34 2.39 -1.48
N LYS A 133 -22.32 1.16 -0.94
CA LYS A 133 -22.72 0.88 0.43
C LYS A 133 -21.84 1.59 1.46
N ALA A 134 -20.52 1.62 1.27
CA ALA A 134 -19.61 2.31 2.18
C ALA A 134 -19.88 3.83 2.22
N ILE A 135 -20.13 4.45 1.06
CA ILE A 135 -20.55 5.86 0.99
C ILE A 135 -21.89 6.09 1.71
N ASP A 136 -22.88 5.24 1.50
CA ASP A 136 -24.19 5.38 2.16
C ASP A 136 -24.12 5.19 3.68
N GLN A 137 -23.24 4.30 4.15
CA GLN A 137 -22.94 4.16 5.58
C GLN A 137 -22.29 5.42 6.15
N ALA A 138 -21.35 6.04 5.43
CA ALA A 138 -20.74 7.29 5.84
C ALA A 138 -21.73 8.46 5.90
N LYS A 139 -22.73 8.53 5.00
CA LYS A 139 -23.81 9.53 5.07
C LYS A 139 -24.63 9.44 6.36
N SER A 140 -24.67 8.26 6.98
CA SER A 140 -25.45 7.99 8.19
C SER A 140 -24.60 7.82 9.45
N SER A 141 -23.28 8.03 9.37
CA SER A 141 -22.37 7.77 10.49
C SER A 141 -22.50 8.79 11.62
N GLY A 142 -22.86 10.03 11.28
CA GLY A 142 -22.85 11.15 12.22
C GLY A 142 -21.46 11.74 12.48
N GLU A 143 -20.42 11.21 11.84
CA GLU A 143 -19.05 11.70 11.99
C GLU A 143 -18.86 13.00 11.19
N ALA A 144 -18.51 14.09 11.88
CA ALA A 144 -18.46 15.42 11.28
C ALA A 144 -17.52 15.49 10.07
N ASP A 145 -16.32 14.92 10.19
CA ASP A 145 -15.31 14.92 9.13
C ASP A 145 -15.78 14.15 7.88
N GLU A 146 -16.51 13.04 8.07
CA GLU A 146 -17.07 12.27 6.95
C GLU A 146 -18.20 13.04 6.26
N LEU A 147 -19.10 13.63 7.05
CA LEU A 147 -20.22 14.41 6.51
C LEU A 147 -19.72 15.66 5.77
N GLU A 148 -18.70 16.33 6.28
CA GLU A 148 -18.08 17.48 5.61
C GLU A 148 -17.43 17.06 4.28
N ALA A 149 -16.66 15.98 4.26
CA ALA A 149 -16.07 15.44 3.04
C ALA A 149 -17.14 14.99 2.03
N LEU A 150 -18.20 14.31 2.48
CA LEU A 150 -19.32 13.92 1.62
C LEU A 150 -20.03 15.15 1.03
N LYS A 151 -20.22 16.21 1.82
CA LYS A 151 -20.81 17.46 1.34
C LYS A 151 -19.93 18.13 0.30
N SER A 152 -18.62 18.25 0.54
CA SER A 152 -17.68 18.90 -0.39
C SER A 152 -17.58 18.17 -1.73
N LEU A 153 -17.80 16.86 -1.72
CA LEU A 153 -17.83 16.00 -2.91
C LEU A 153 -19.22 15.90 -3.58
N GLY A 154 -20.25 16.53 -3.01
CA GLY A 154 -21.61 16.58 -3.58
C GLY A 154 -22.48 15.34 -3.31
N TYR A 155 -22.11 14.50 -2.34
CA TYR A 155 -22.89 13.33 -1.92
C TYR A 155 -24.03 13.67 -0.96
N LEU A 156 -23.99 14.85 -0.33
CA LEU A 156 -25.06 15.40 0.49
C LEU A 156 -25.62 16.64 -0.20
N GLY A 157 -26.95 16.73 -0.29
CA GLY A 157 -27.63 17.93 -0.79
C GLY A 157 -27.33 19.15 0.09
N GLU A 158 -27.55 20.35 -0.47
CA GLU A 158 -27.42 21.63 0.26
C GLU A 158 -28.39 21.78 1.44
#